data_AF-A0A3B9FGH2-F1
#
_entry.id   AF-A0A3B9FGH2-F1
#
_cell.length_a   1.000
_cell.length_b   1.000
_cell.length_c   1.000
_cell.angle_alpha   90.00
_cell.angle_beta   90.00
_cell.angle_gamma   90.00
#
_symmetry.space_group_name_H-M   'P 1'
#
loop_
_entity.id
_entity.type
_entity.pdbx_description
1 polymer ?
#
loop_
_entity_poly.entity_id
_entity_poly.type
_entity_poly.pdbx_seq_one_letter_code
_entity_poly.pdbx_strand_id
1 'polypeptide(L)'
;MPAINQNPENEQNPENDIMQMMQGFPPPATYQALLANWREPGVARWSFNHLRQLLPTAPVQPASNPIAIDEVRQDLDDLSFINAAGDKQQLGAFLARSQSDCFAVMKDGNLVYDWFGGFGAPDRQHIIFSVTKSMASLLAGVLVGQGVIAPERLVTDYLPELGNSAYAGATMRHLLDMQIASSF
;
A
#
# COMPACT_ATOMS: atom_id res chain seq x y z
N MET A 1 -35.88 10.37 -20.68
CA MET A 1 -35.08 9.14 -20.76
C MET A 1 -34.69 8.89 -22.21
N PRO A 2 -33.41 8.93 -22.55
CA PRO A 2 -32.88 8.18 -23.67
C PRO A 2 -31.84 7.15 -23.21
N ALA A 3 -31.67 6.14 -24.06
CA ALA A 3 -31.04 4.86 -23.83
C ALA A 3 -29.59 4.93 -23.33
N ILE A 4 -29.30 4.04 -22.37
CA ILE A 4 -27.97 3.66 -21.90
C ILE A 4 -27.28 2.98 -23.08
N ASN A 5 -26.23 3.61 -23.61
CA ASN A 5 -25.37 3.01 -24.61
C ASN A 5 -24.55 1.90 -23.91
N GLN A 6 -24.94 0.64 -24.12
CA GLN A 6 -24.15 -0.51 -23.73
C GLN A 6 -22.93 -0.57 -24.66
N ASN A 7 -21.77 -0.18 -24.12
CA ASN A 7 -20.51 -0.37 -24.82
C ASN A 7 -20.12 -1.86 -24.69
N PRO A 8 -20.03 -2.63 -25.79
CA PRO A 8 -19.96 -4.09 -25.75
C PRO A 8 -18.54 -4.68 -25.58
N GLU A 9 -17.54 -3.90 -25.13
CA GLU A 9 -16.16 -4.39 -24.96
C GLU A 9 -15.71 -4.55 -23.50
N ASN A 10 -16.63 -4.39 -22.55
CA ASN A 10 -16.43 -4.81 -21.15
C ASN A 10 -17.08 -6.17 -20.89
N GLU A 11 -16.96 -7.10 -21.84
CA GLU A 11 -17.18 -8.51 -21.56
C GLU A 11 -16.19 -8.90 -20.45
N GLN A 12 -16.73 -9.01 -19.23
CA GLN A 12 -16.09 -9.66 -18.11
C GLN A 12 -15.55 -10.98 -18.63
N ASN A 13 -14.23 -11.08 -18.82
CA ASN A 13 -13.61 -12.37 -19.02
C ASN A 13 -13.95 -13.20 -17.77
N PRO A 14 -14.81 -14.23 -17.87
CA PRO A 14 -15.22 -15.00 -16.71
C PRO A 14 -14.06 -15.79 -16.09
N GLU A 15 -12.90 -15.84 -16.76
CA GLU A 15 -11.66 -16.44 -16.25
C GLU A 15 -10.90 -15.57 -15.24
N ASN A 16 -11.34 -14.33 -14.95
CA ASN A 16 -10.65 -13.42 -14.02
C ASN A 16 -11.61 -12.69 -13.05
N ASP A 17 -12.67 -13.35 -12.59
CA ASP A 17 -13.40 -12.84 -11.43
C ASP A 17 -12.51 -12.95 -10.19
N ILE A 18 -11.89 -11.83 -9.83
CA ILE A 18 -11.02 -11.75 -8.67
C ILE A 18 -11.71 -12.24 -7.40
N MET A 19 -13.04 -12.12 -7.31
CA MET A 19 -13.82 -12.50 -6.13
C MET A 19 -13.86 -14.02 -5.90
N GLN A 20 -13.52 -14.84 -6.91
CA GLN A 20 -13.35 -16.28 -6.75
C GLN A 20 -12.05 -16.66 -6.03
N MET A 21 -11.12 -15.72 -5.87
CA MET A 21 -9.83 -15.99 -5.23
C MET A 21 -10.04 -16.54 -3.81
N MET A 22 -9.42 -17.68 -3.54
CA MET A 22 -9.49 -18.43 -2.28
C MET A 22 -10.90 -18.87 -1.85
N GLN A 23 -11.87 -18.93 -2.77
CA GLN A 23 -13.21 -19.49 -2.50
C GLN A 23 -13.24 -21.01 -2.70
N GLY A 24 -13.95 -21.73 -1.81
CA GLY A 24 -14.11 -23.20 -1.86
C GLY A 24 -13.07 -23.99 -1.05
N PHE A 25 -13.17 -25.33 -1.08
CA PHE A 25 -12.25 -26.21 -0.35
C PHE A 25 -11.95 -27.53 -1.10
N PRO A 26 -10.75 -27.69 -1.69
CA PRO A 26 -9.77 -26.63 -1.94
C PRO A 26 -10.29 -25.64 -3.01
N PRO A 27 -9.86 -24.36 -2.98
CA PRO A 27 -10.11 -23.45 -4.10
C PRO A 27 -9.54 -24.02 -5.41
N PRO A 28 -10.16 -23.76 -6.58
CA PRO A 28 -9.58 -24.15 -7.87
C PRO A 28 -8.16 -23.57 -8.06
N ALA A 29 -7.26 -24.30 -8.72
CA ALA A 29 -5.85 -23.93 -8.84
C ALA A 29 -5.62 -22.52 -9.45
N THR A 30 -6.47 -22.09 -10.38
CA THR A 30 -6.45 -20.74 -10.99
C THR A 30 -6.78 -19.62 -10.00
N TYR A 31 -7.45 -19.96 -8.89
CA TYR A 31 -7.92 -19.06 -7.85
C TYR A 31 -7.23 -19.32 -6.51
N GLN A 32 -6.03 -19.90 -6.53
CA GLN A 32 -5.22 -20.10 -5.33
C GLN A 32 -4.15 -19.02 -5.19
N ALA A 33 -4.17 -18.36 -4.04
CA ALA A 33 -3.07 -17.54 -3.56
C ALA A 33 -2.12 -18.40 -2.72
N LEU A 34 -0.87 -18.51 -3.17
CA LEU A 34 0.18 -19.32 -2.58
C LEU A 34 1.42 -18.47 -2.29
N LEU A 35 2.30 -18.97 -1.42
CA LEU A 35 3.59 -18.32 -1.15
C LEU A 35 4.43 -18.13 -2.43
N ALA A 36 4.27 -19.00 -3.42
CA ALA A 36 5.01 -18.94 -4.69
C ALA A 36 4.49 -17.89 -5.68
N ASN A 37 3.22 -17.47 -5.59
CA ASN A 37 2.58 -16.63 -6.62
C ASN A 37 1.90 -15.36 -6.06
N TRP A 38 1.96 -15.10 -4.76
CA TRP A 38 1.20 -14.01 -4.14
C TRP A 38 1.50 -12.61 -4.69
N ARG A 39 2.60 -12.41 -5.42
CA ARG A 39 2.95 -11.13 -6.05
C ARG A 39 2.59 -11.05 -7.52
N GLU A 40 2.14 -12.14 -8.12
CA GLU A 40 1.75 -12.16 -9.53
C GLU A 40 0.51 -11.30 -9.74
N PRO A 41 0.42 -10.52 -10.84
CA PRO A 41 -0.66 -9.54 -11.03
C PRO A 41 -2.09 -10.06 -10.82
N GLY A 42 -2.38 -11.30 -11.23
CA GLY A 42 -3.70 -11.92 -11.05
C GLY A 42 -4.03 -12.33 -9.61
N VAL A 43 -3.03 -12.49 -8.75
CA VAL A 43 -3.16 -12.94 -7.35
C VAL A 43 -2.95 -11.78 -6.37
N ALA A 44 -2.10 -10.82 -6.74
CA ALA A 44 -1.67 -9.67 -5.96
C ALA A 44 -2.84 -8.90 -5.33
N ARG A 45 -3.92 -8.69 -6.10
CA ARG A 45 -5.07 -7.93 -5.61
C ARG A 45 -5.75 -8.56 -4.39
N TRP A 46 -5.82 -9.89 -4.33
CA TRP A 46 -6.30 -10.58 -3.12
C TRP A 46 -5.22 -10.61 -2.03
N SER A 47 -3.99 -11.02 -2.39
CA SER A 47 -2.93 -11.26 -1.40
C SER A 47 -2.51 -10.00 -0.66
N PHE A 48 -2.54 -8.84 -1.32
CA PHE A 48 -2.18 -7.55 -0.74
C PHE A 48 -3.16 -7.10 0.34
N ASN A 49 -4.42 -7.57 0.26
CA ASN A 49 -5.48 -7.36 1.25
C ASN A 49 -5.53 -8.49 2.31
N HIS A 50 -4.81 -9.59 2.12
CA HIS A 50 -4.89 -10.81 2.95
C HIS A 50 -3.52 -11.34 3.37
N LEU A 51 -2.49 -10.50 3.36
CA LEU A 51 -1.09 -10.94 3.48
C LEU A 51 -0.80 -11.80 4.73
N ARG A 52 -1.48 -11.53 5.85
CA ARG A 52 -1.36 -12.29 7.10
C ARG A 52 -1.75 -13.77 6.95
N GLN A 53 -2.55 -14.12 5.95
CA GLN A 53 -2.93 -15.50 5.67
C GLN A 53 -1.83 -16.25 4.89
N LEU A 54 -0.86 -15.55 4.31
CA LEU A 54 0.18 -16.11 3.44
C LEU A 54 1.58 -16.05 4.05
N LEU A 55 1.89 -14.98 4.78
CA LEU A 55 3.21 -14.73 5.35
C LEU A 55 3.13 -14.65 6.88
N PRO A 56 4.19 -15.06 7.59
CA PRO A 56 4.34 -14.74 9.00
C PRO A 56 4.26 -13.24 9.24
N THR A 57 3.42 -12.80 10.17
CA THR A 57 3.28 -11.38 10.54
C THR A 57 3.32 -11.21 12.05
N ALA A 58 3.81 -10.07 12.51
CA ALA A 58 3.70 -9.62 13.89
C ALA A 58 2.67 -8.49 13.95
N PRO A 59 1.68 -8.53 14.85
CA PRO A 59 0.69 -7.47 14.97
C PRO A 59 1.31 -6.21 15.61
N VAL A 60 1.11 -5.06 14.96
CA VAL A 60 1.28 -3.75 15.60
C VAL A 60 -0.08 -3.38 16.20
N GLN A 61 -0.16 -3.39 17.53
CA GLN A 61 -1.42 -3.14 18.22
C GLN A 61 -1.84 -1.68 18.04
N PRO A 62 -3.14 -1.40 17.82
CA PRO A 62 -3.64 -0.03 17.85
C PRO A 62 -3.53 0.55 19.26
N ALA A 63 -3.68 1.87 19.38
CA ALA A 63 -3.80 2.53 20.68
C ALA A 63 -5.02 1.99 21.44
N SER A 64 -4.92 1.87 22.76
CA SER A 64 -6.03 1.45 23.63
C SER A 64 -7.22 2.42 23.60
N ASN A 65 -6.94 3.70 23.30
CA ASN A 65 -7.94 4.74 23.12
C ASN A 65 -7.72 5.42 21.77
N PRO A 66 -8.38 4.97 20.69
CA PRO A 66 -8.23 5.57 19.37
C PRO A 66 -8.84 6.97 19.33
N ILE A 67 -8.28 7.82 18.47
CA ILE A 67 -8.82 9.15 18.18
C ILE A 67 -9.79 8.98 17.02
N ALA A 68 -11.05 9.39 17.22
CA ALA A 68 -12.02 9.45 16.14
C ALA A 68 -11.61 10.53 15.13
N ILE A 69 -11.78 10.25 13.84
CA ILE A 69 -11.54 11.22 12.77
C ILE A 69 -12.90 11.84 12.44
N ASP A 70 -12.95 13.17 12.44
CA ASP A 70 -14.13 13.90 12.01
C ASP A 70 -14.34 13.76 10.50
N GLU A 71 -15.60 13.67 10.07
CA GLU A 71 -15.95 13.47 8.66
C GLU A 71 -16.68 14.69 8.09
N VAL A 72 -16.16 15.23 6.99
CA VAL A 72 -16.78 16.31 6.21
C VAL A 72 -16.90 15.84 4.76
N ARG A 73 -17.81 14.89 4.56
CA ARG A 73 -17.91 14.10 3.33
C ARG A 73 -18.27 14.95 2.11
N GLN A 74 -17.58 14.70 1.02
CA GLN A 74 -17.88 15.21 -0.32
C GLN A 74 -17.77 14.05 -1.31
N ASP A 75 -18.69 13.99 -2.26
CA ASP A 75 -18.57 13.05 -3.37
C ASP A 75 -17.56 13.59 -4.38
N LEU A 76 -16.50 12.81 -4.62
CA LEU A 76 -15.44 13.15 -5.55
C LEU A 76 -15.37 12.19 -6.74
N ASP A 77 -16.31 11.24 -6.90
CA ASP A 77 -16.25 10.23 -7.98
C ASP A 77 -16.16 10.88 -9.38
N ASP A 78 -16.98 11.92 -9.61
CA ASP A 78 -17.05 12.66 -10.87
C ASP A 78 -16.03 13.81 -10.97
N LEU A 79 -15.12 13.94 -9.99
CA LEU A 79 -14.06 14.94 -10.02
C LEU A 79 -13.20 14.77 -11.28
N SER A 80 -13.26 15.76 -12.16
CA SER A 80 -12.55 15.74 -13.43
C SER A 80 -11.14 16.30 -13.32
N PHE A 81 -10.17 15.61 -13.92
CA PHE A 81 -8.79 16.07 -14.04
C PHE A 81 -8.20 15.69 -15.41
N ILE A 82 -7.06 16.29 -15.76
CA ILE A 82 -6.31 15.96 -16.98
C ILE A 82 -5.12 15.09 -16.60
N ASN A 83 -4.97 13.92 -17.22
CA ASN A 83 -3.83 13.03 -16.97
C ASN A 83 -2.55 13.55 -17.66
N ALA A 84 -1.42 12.87 -17.45
CA ALA A 84 -0.15 13.24 -18.09
C ALA A 84 -0.16 13.14 -19.63
N ALA A 85 -1.10 12.40 -20.21
CA ALA A 85 -1.28 12.27 -21.66
C ALA A 85 -2.20 13.35 -22.27
N GLY A 86 -2.80 14.22 -21.44
CA GLY A 86 -3.73 15.25 -21.89
C GLY A 86 -5.21 14.82 -21.93
N ASP A 87 -5.53 13.59 -21.53
CA ASP A 87 -6.91 13.10 -21.54
C ASP A 87 -7.67 13.54 -20.29
N LYS A 88 -8.94 13.89 -20.48
CA LYS A 88 -9.87 14.11 -19.37
C LYS A 88 -10.23 12.78 -18.71
N GLN A 89 -10.12 12.74 -17.39
CA GLN A 89 -10.44 11.60 -16.55
C GLN A 89 -11.41 12.02 -15.44
N GLN A 90 -12.18 11.06 -14.93
CA GLN A 90 -12.93 11.20 -13.67
C GLN A 90 -12.27 10.36 -12.60
N LEU A 91 -12.21 10.83 -11.36
CA LEU A 91 -11.48 10.19 -10.26
C LEU A 91 -11.95 8.76 -10.01
N GLY A 92 -13.25 8.51 -9.84
CA GLY A 92 -13.76 7.17 -9.56
C GLY A 92 -13.44 6.17 -10.68
N ALA A 93 -13.62 6.59 -11.93
CA ALA A 93 -13.29 5.78 -13.10
C ALA A 93 -11.78 5.53 -13.24
N PHE A 94 -10.95 6.51 -12.88
CA PHE A 94 -9.50 6.37 -12.84
C PHE A 94 -9.08 5.34 -11.80
N LEU A 95 -9.57 5.45 -10.57
CA LEU A 95 -9.26 4.54 -9.45
C LEU A 95 -9.65 3.09 -9.77
N ALA A 96 -10.84 2.89 -10.35
CA ALA A 96 -11.30 1.57 -10.78
C ALA A 96 -10.36 0.96 -11.84
N ARG A 97 -9.97 1.75 -12.85
CA ARG A 97 -9.08 1.31 -13.94
C ARG A 97 -7.64 1.07 -13.47
N SER A 98 -7.15 1.85 -12.51
CA SER A 98 -5.81 1.67 -11.93
C SER A 98 -5.74 0.48 -10.97
N GLN A 99 -6.81 -0.31 -10.84
CA GLN A 99 -6.92 -1.43 -9.90
C GLN A 99 -6.61 -0.99 -8.47
N SER A 100 -6.97 0.25 -8.12
CA SER A 100 -6.86 0.72 -6.75
C SER A 100 -7.78 -0.10 -5.85
N ASP A 101 -7.32 -0.36 -4.62
CA ASP A 101 -8.12 -1.05 -3.61
C ASP A 101 -8.65 -0.09 -2.53
N CYS A 102 -7.90 0.97 -2.22
CA CYS A 102 -8.31 2.01 -1.28
C CYS A 102 -7.71 3.36 -1.69
N PHE A 103 -8.51 4.42 -1.56
CA PHE A 103 -8.09 5.81 -1.72
C PHE A 103 -8.82 6.67 -0.68
N ALA A 104 -8.13 7.61 -0.05
CA ALA A 104 -8.72 8.51 0.93
C ALA A 104 -8.13 9.92 0.79
N VAL A 105 -8.98 10.93 1.01
CA VAL A 105 -8.62 12.35 1.01
C VAL A 105 -8.98 12.92 2.37
N MET A 106 -7.97 13.48 3.03
CA MET A 106 -8.15 14.27 4.23
C MET A 106 -7.89 15.75 3.95
N LYS A 107 -8.67 16.61 4.60
CA LYS A 107 -8.49 18.06 4.56
C LYS A 107 -8.71 18.65 5.94
N ASP A 108 -7.75 19.47 6.40
CA ASP A 108 -7.82 20.16 7.68
C ASP A 108 -8.13 19.21 8.88
N GLY A 109 -7.57 18.00 8.84
CA GLY A 109 -7.78 16.96 9.86
C GLY A 109 -9.07 16.13 9.70
N ASN A 110 -9.93 16.46 8.74
CA ASN A 110 -11.19 15.76 8.49
C ASN A 110 -11.07 14.79 7.32
N LEU A 111 -11.76 13.65 7.39
CA LEU A 111 -11.95 12.76 6.25
C LEU A 111 -13.00 13.37 5.30
N VAL A 112 -12.60 13.65 4.06
CA VAL A 112 -13.45 14.28 3.05
C VAL A 112 -14.03 13.25 2.09
N TYR A 113 -13.24 12.26 1.70
CA TYR A 113 -13.64 11.26 0.73
C TYR A 113 -12.82 10.00 0.95
N ASP A 114 -13.45 8.86 0.81
CA ASP A 114 -12.78 7.58 0.63
C ASP A 114 -13.48 6.78 -0.46
N TRP A 115 -12.71 5.89 -1.06
CA TRP A 115 -13.15 5.01 -2.13
C TRP A 115 -12.48 3.67 -1.94
N PHE A 116 -13.24 2.60 -2.17
CA PHE A 116 -12.77 1.23 -2.02
C PHE A 116 -13.10 0.43 -3.27
N GLY A 117 -12.12 -0.36 -3.73
CA GLY A 117 -12.24 -1.22 -4.90
C GLY A 117 -11.73 -2.62 -4.61
N GLY A 118 -12.18 -3.59 -5.42
CA GLY A 118 -11.74 -4.98 -5.30
C GLY A 118 -11.99 -5.54 -3.90
N PHE A 119 -10.91 -5.86 -3.19
CA PHE A 119 -10.94 -6.40 -1.82
C PHE A 119 -10.81 -5.35 -0.72
N GLY A 120 -10.61 -4.08 -1.08
CA GLY A 120 -10.47 -3.00 -0.12
C GLY A 120 -11.77 -2.74 0.65
N ALA A 121 -11.62 -2.36 1.91
CA ALA A 121 -12.71 -1.94 2.79
C ALA A 121 -12.14 -1.03 3.89
N PRO A 122 -12.96 -0.23 4.60
CA PRO A 122 -12.49 0.67 5.66
C PRO A 122 -11.69 -0.02 6.78
N ASP A 123 -12.01 -1.28 7.07
CA ASP A 123 -11.38 -2.10 8.12
C ASP A 123 -10.36 -3.11 7.56
N ARG A 124 -10.10 -3.08 6.25
CA ARG A 124 -9.18 -4.02 5.59
C ARG A 124 -7.74 -3.52 5.68
N GLN A 125 -6.88 -4.32 6.31
CA GLN A 125 -5.44 -4.10 6.25
C GLN A 125 -4.92 -4.40 4.83
N HIS A 126 -4.16 -3.46 4.27
CA HIS A 126 -3.51 -3.58 2.97
C HIS A 126 -1.99 -3.48 3.13
N ILE A 127 -1.22 -4.28 2.37
CA ILE A 127 0.25 -4.15 2.33
C ILE A 127 0.63 -2.79 1.73
N ILE A 128 1.48 -2.03 2.41
CA ILE A 128 1.87 -0.67 1.97
C ILE A 128 3.28 -0.61 1.37
N PHE A 129 3.91 -1.76 1.15
CA PHE A 129 5.27 -1.89 0.60
C PHE A 129 6.25 -0.88 1.22
N SER A 130 6.91 -0.06 0.39
CA SER A 130 7.94 0.88 0.81
C SER A 130 7.42 2.07 1.59
N VAL A 131 6.11 2.30 1.69
CA VAL A 131 5.56 3.32 2.62
C VAL A 131 5.97 3.00 4.07
N THR A 132 6.17 1.71 4.38
CA THR A 132 6.72 1.26 5.67
C THR A 132 8.04 1.95 6.05
N LYS A 133 8.87 2.32 5.08
CA LYS A 133 10.15 3.00 5.34
C LYS A 133 9.92 4.38 5.98
N SER A 134 8.88 5.11 5.57
CA SER A 134 8.54 6.41 6.18
C SER A 134 8.17 6.27 7.65
N MET A 135 7.48 5.19 8.03
CA MET A 135 7.18 4.89 9.44
C MET A 135 8.45 4.60 10.25
N ALA A 136 9.37 3.81 9.68
CA ALA A 136 10.66 3.55 10.30
C ALA A 136 11.51 4.84 10.43
N SER A 137 11.53 5.69 9.41
CA SER A 137 12.24 6.98 9.43
C SER A 137 11.65 7.95 10.43
N LEU A 138 10.33 7.96 10.63
CA LEU A 138 9.69 8.77 11.68
C LEU A 138 10.19 8.36 13.07
N LEU A 139 10.22 7.05 13.36
CA LEU A 139 10.77 6.54 14.61
C LEU A 139 12.26 6.87 14.76
N ALA A 140 13.05 6.73 13.69
CA ALA A 140 14.45 7.13 13.69
C ALA A 140 14.62 8.62 14.03
N GLY A 141 13.76 9.50 13.48
CA GLY A 141 13.73 10.92 13.81
C GLY A 141 13.46 11.18 15.29
N VAL A 142 12.52 10.46 15.90
CA VAL A 142 12.26 10.52 17.36
C VAL A 142 13.51 10.11 18.15
N LEU A 143 14.16 9.01 17.78
CA LEU A 143 15.37 8.51 18.43
C LEU A 143 16.57 9.45 18.26
N VAL A 144 16.65 10.17 17.12
CA VAL A 144 17.63 11.24 16.93
C VAL A 144 17.35 12.41 17.86
N GLY A 145 16.10 12.86 17.97
CA GLY A 145 15.70 13.91 18.91
C GLY A 145 15.97 13.55 20.38
N GLN A 146 15.95 12.26 20.71
CA GLN A 146 16.29 11.73 22.03
C GLN A 146 17.80 11.52 22.24
N GLY A 147 18.64 11.72 21.23
CA GLY A 147 20.08 11.49 21.30
C GLY A 147 20.50 10.02 21.31
N VAL A 148 19.58 9.09 21.04
CA VAL A 148 19.86 7.65 20.95
C VAL A 148 20.57 7.34 19.63
N ILE A 149 20.09 7.92 18.52
CA ILE A 149 20.73 7.84 17.20
C ILE A 149 21.42 9.17 16.90
N ALA A 150 22.68 9.11 16.51
CA ALA A 150 23.44 10.25 16.00
C ALA A 150 23.61 10.08 14.48
N PRO A 151 23.08 10.98 13.64
CA PRO A 151 23.17 10.85 12.18
C PRO A 151 24.60 10.74 11.65
N GLU A 152 25.57 11.35 12.32
CA GLU A 152 26.98 11.36 11.92
C GLU A 152 27.76 10.10 12.35
N ARG A 153 27.17 9.27 13.22
CA ARG A 153 27.81 8.01 13.63
C ARG A 153 27.69 6.96 12.54
N LEU A 154 28.63 6.02 12.56
CA LEU A 154 28.63 4.91 11.63
C LEU A 154 27.47 3.97 11.93
N VAL A 155 26.90 3.37 10.90
CA VAL A 155 25.91 2.28 11.07
C VAL A 155 26.49 1.17 11.94
N THR A 156 27.78 0.88 11.77
CA THR A 156 28.51 -0.14 12.52
C THR A 156 28.76 0.20 13.99
N ASP A 157 28.59 1.46 14.41
CA ASP A 157 28.62 1.81 15.84
C ASP A 157 27.38 1.27 16.58
N TYR A 158 26.29 1.05 15.85
CA TYR A 158 25.03 0.49 16.35
C TYR A 158 24.89 -1.00 16.05
N LEU A 159 25.39 -1.44 14.89
CA LEU A 159 25.31 -2.83 14.41
C LEU A 159 26.69 -3.30 13.92
N PRO A 160 27.60 -3.69 14.83
CA PRO A 160 28.96 -4.09 14.49
C PRO A 160 29.05 -5.25 13.49
N GLU A 161 28.06 -6.13 13.46
CA GLU A 161 27.98 -7.29 12.56
C GLU A 161 27.94 -6.90 11.08
N LEU A 162 27.60 -5.64 10.76
CA LEU A 162 27.57 -5.11 9.40
C LEU A 162 28.94 -4.64 8.88
N GLY A 163 30.02 -4.81 9.65
CA GLY A 163 31.36 -4.34 9.30
C GLY A 163 31.95 -4.91 8.00
N ASN A 164 31.42 -6.03 7.49
CA ASN A 164 31.83 -6.65 6.23
C ASN A 164 30.74 -6.57 5.15
N SER A 165 29.93 -5.51 5.15
CA SER A 165 28.82 -5.31 4.21
C SER A 165 28.89 -3.96 3.50
N ALA A 166 27.96 -3.68 2.60
CA ALA A 166 27.82 -2.36 1.96
C ALA A 166 27.60 -1.20 2.96
N TYR A 167 27.21 -1.51 4.21
CA TYR A 167 27.01 -0.52 5.26
C TYR A 167 28.31 -0.14 6.00
N ALA A 168 29.42 -0.84 5.75
CA ALA A 168 30.69 -0.56 6.39
C ALA A 168 31.19 0.85 6.01
N GLY A 169 31.49 1.67 7.01
CA GLY A 169 31.92 3.07 6.81
C GLY A 169 30.79 4.04 6.42
N ALA A 170 29.55 3.58 6.26
CA ALA A 170 28.40 4.46 6.06
C ALA A 170 27.93 5.05 7.39
N THR A 171 27.53 6.32 7.38
CA THR A 171 26.89 6.97 8.52
C THR A 171 25.40 6.63 8.56
N MET A 172 24.76 6.86 9.71
CA MET A 172 23.30 6.80 9.83
C MET A 172 22.62 7.78 8.87
N ARG A 173 23.22 8.94 8.59
CA ARG A 173 22.76 9.90 7.57
C ARG A 173 22.75 9.29 6.17
N HIS A 174 23.83 8.64 5.75
CA HIS A 174 23.88 7.96 4.44
C HIS A 174 22.78 6.90 4.32
N LEU A 175 22.51 6.15 5.40
CA LEU A 175 21.43 5.14 5.42
C LEU A 175 20.05 5.79 5.26
N LEU A 176 19.75 6.82 6.05
CA LEU A 176 18.44 7.49 6.06
C LEU A 176 18.15 8.21 4.73
N ASP A 177 19.19 8.69 4.06
CA ASP A 177 19.09 9.43 2.80
C ASP A 177 19.26 8.53 1.56
N MET A 178 19.35 7.21 1.74
CA MET A 178 19.51 6.22 0.66
C MET A 178 20.78 6.44 -0.19
N GLN A 179 21.89 6.83 0.43
CA GLN A 179 23.16 7.18 -0.23
C GLN A 179 24.22 6.06 -0.14
N ILE A 180 23.81 4.84 0.17
CA ILE A 180 24.71 3.69 0.27
C ILE A 180 24.62 2.89 -1.03
N ALA A 181 25.69 2.91 -1.81
CA ALA A 181 25.81 2.04 -2.96
C ALA A 181 26.04 0.60 -2.47
N SER A 182 25.23 -0.33 -2.98
CA SER A 182 25.41 -1.74 -2.72
C SER A 182 25.59 -2.48 -4.03
N SER A 183 26.68 -3.24 -4.14
CA SER A 183 26.92 -4.17 -5.24
C SER A 183 26.37 -5.54 -4.83
N PHE A 184 25.10 -5.78 -5.09
CA PHE A 184 24.56 -7.12 -5.20
C PHE A 184 24.44 -7.49 -6.67
#